data_AF-A0A1Q6EWF1-F1
#
_entry.id   AF-A0A1Q6EWF1-F1
#
_cell.length_a   1.000
_cell.length_b   1.000
_cell.length_c   1.000
_cell.angle_alpha   90.00
_cell.angle_beta   90.00
_cell.angle_gamma   90.00
#
_symmetry.space_group_name_H-M   'P 1'
#
loop_
_entity.id
_entity.type
_entity.pdbx_description
1 polymer ?
#
loop_
_entity_poly.entity_id
_entity_poly.type
_entity_poly.pdbx_seq_one_letter_code
_entity_poly.pdbx_strand_id
1 'polypeptide(L)'
;MPALQMLDNLVPISDFSHGKGSAAFSKVGDDNPVVVLKHNKPAFVIVTPDEYREAKQAEEDLALLTLALKRVAVARDDALVSLSDVMEELGVSQDELDQMDEVEFE
;
A
#
# COMPACT_ATOMS: atom_id res chain seq x y z
N MET A 1 7.33 -12.58 12.24
CA MET A 1 7.66 -12.84 10.83
C MET A 1 6.40 -13.40 10.16
N PRO A 2 5.56 -12.56 9.55
CA PRO A 2 4.25 -12.97 9.03
C PRO A 2 4.33 -14.08 7.97
N ALA A 3 5.45 -14.17 7.23
CA ALA A 3 5.70 -15.23 6.25
C ALA A 3 5.72 -16.65 6.83
N LEU A 4 6.04 -16.84 8.12
CA LEU A 4 6.01 -18.18 8.75
C LEU A 4 4.59 -18.60 9.17
N GLN A 5 3.73 -17.65 9.57
CA GLN A 5 2.34 -17.94 9.96
C GLN A 5 1.48 -18.40 8.77
N MET A 6 1.84 -18.02 7.54
CA MET A 6 1.12 -18.47 6.34
C MET A 6 1.15 -19.99 6.13
N LEU A 7 2.13 -20.70 6.71
CA LEU A 7 2.23 -22.16 6.63
C LEU A 7 1.25 -22.87 7.57
N ASP A 8 0.71 -22.16 8.56
CA ASP A 8 -0.22 -22.73 9.55
C ASP A 8 -1.67 -22.80 9.01
N ASN A 9 -1.98 -22.02 7.97
CA ASN A 9 -3.32 -21.89 7.39
C ASN A 9 -3.42 -22.41 5.96
N LEU A 10 -2.98 -23.65 5.75
CA LEU A 10 -3.08 -24.32 4.45
C LEU A 10 -4.44 -25.00 4.27
N VAL A 11 -5.13 -24.69 3.16
CA VAL A 11 -6.43 -25.29 2.82
C VAL A 11 -6.41 -25.87 1.40
N PRO A 12 -6.74 -27.15 1.20
CA PRO A 12 -6.91 -27.73 -0.13
C PRO A 12 -8.05 -27.05 -0.89
N ILE A 13 -7.89 -26.80 -2.20
CA ILE A 13 -8.93 -26.21 -3.05
C ILE A 13 -10.24 -27.04 -3.06
N SER A 14 -10.15 -28.35 -2.77
CA SER A 14 -11.30 -29.24 -2.66
C SER A 14 -12.22 -28.91 -1.47
N ASP A 15 -11.72 -28.27 -0.42
CA ASP A 15 -12.56 -27.92 0.74
C ASP A 15 -13.61 -26.87 0.38
N PHE A 16 -13.33 -26.03 -0.61
CA PHE A 16 -14.30 -25.05 -1.14
C PHE A 16 -15.43 -25.71 -1.92
N SER A 17 -15.17 -26.83 -2.63
CA SER A 17 -16.20 -27.52 -3.41
C SER A 17 -17.04 -28.53 -2.61
N HIS A 18 -16.52 -29.05 -1.49
CA HIS A 18 -17.19 -30.07 -0.66
C HIS A 18 -18.01 -29.48 0.51
N GLY A 19 -18.40 -28.20 0.43
CA GLY A 19 -19.21 -27.54 1.47
C GLY A 19 -18.43 -27.15 2.75
N LYS A 20 -17.10 -27.27 2.76
CA LYS A 20 -16.23 -26.82 3.86
C LYS A 20 -15.70 -25.40 3.66
N GLY A 21 -16.09 -24.73 2.57
CA GLY A 21 -15.64 -23.37 2.24
C GLY A 21 -15.89 -22.37 3.36
N SER A 22 -17.04 -22.42 4.04
CA SER A 22 -17.35 -21.54 5.17
C SER A 22 -16.30 -21.64 6.28
N ALA A 23 -15.93 -22.86 6.69
CA ALA A 23 -14.90 -23.08 7.70
C ALA A 23 -13.50 -22.64 7.25
N ALA A 24 -13.21 -22.68 5.95
CA ALA A 24 -11.96 -22.15 5.39
C ALA A 24 -11.94 -20.61 5.45
N PHE A 25 -13.06 -19.95 5.10
CA PHE A 25 -13.17 -18.49 5.18
C PHE A 25 -13.21 -17.96 6.62
N SER A 26 -13.80 -18.69 7.57
CA SER A 26 -13.80 -18.30 8.99
C SER A 26 -12.41 -18.25 9.62
N LYS A 27 -11.39 -18.80 8.95
CA LYS A 27 -9.99 -18.67 9.38
C LYS A 27 -9.36 -17.35 8.91
N VAL A 28 -9.92 -16.69 7.89
CA VAL A 28 -9.37 -15.44 7.37
C VAL A 28 -9.72 -14.32 8.36
N GLY A 29 -8.72 -13.55 8.74
CA GLY A 29 -8.84 -12.38 9.61
C GLY A 29 -7.53 -11.62 9.65
N ASP A 30 -7.46 -10.59 10.49
CA ASP A 30 -6.29 -9.72 10.59
C ASP A 30 -5.02 -10.50 10.96
N ASP A 31 -3.96 -10.27 10.20
CA ASP A 31 -2.68 -10.98 10.27
C ASP A 31 -2.81 -12.50 10.12
N ASN A 32 -3.94 -12.98 9.59
CA ASN A 32 -4.26 -14.40 9.50
C ASN A 32 -4.72 -14.81 8.08
N PRO A 33 -3.84 -14.71 7.08
CA PRO A 33 -4.11 -15.12 5.71
C PRO A 33 -4.28 -16.64 5.61
N VAL A 34 -5.09 -17.08 4.63
CA VAL A 34 -5.26 -18.49 4.28
C VAL A 34 -4.61 -18.78 2.94
N VAL A 35 -3.75 -19.79 2.88
CA VAL A 35 -3.08 -20.22 1.65
C VAL A 35 -3.81 -21.43 1.06
N VAL A 36 -4.28 -21.30 -0.18
CA VAL A 36 -5.01 -22.35 -0.88
C VAL A 36 -4.06 -23.20 -1.72
N LEU A 37 -4.16 -24.51 -1.52
CA LEU A 37 -3.37 -25.52 -2.22
C LEU A 37 -4.14 -26.12 -3.41
N LYS A 38 -3.52 -26.14 -4.58
CA LYS A 38 -3.98 -26.90 -5.77
C LYS A 38 -2.94 -27.96 -6.11
N HIS A 39 -3.36 -29.24 -6.17
CA HIS A 39 -2.44 -30.38 -6.35
C HIS A 39 -1.25 -30.36 -5.37
N ASN A 40 -1.54 -30.06 -4.10
CA ASN A 40 -0.54 -29.96 -3.02
C ASN A 40 0.54 -28.87 -3.22
N LYS A 41 0.25 -27.83 -4.00
CA LYS A 41 1.12 -26.67 -4.20
C LYS A 41 0.35 -25.38 -3.91
N PRO A 42 0.96 -24.38 -3.24
CA PRO A 42 0.37 -23.06 -3.05
C PRO A 42 -0.03 -22.46 -4.41
N ALA A 43 -1.27 -22.02 -4.52
CA ALA A 43 -1.82 -21.46 -5.75
C ALA A 43 -2.51 -20.12 -5.55
N PHE A 44 -3.12 -19.91 -4.38
CA PHE A 44 -3.81 -18.67 -4.05
C PHE A 44 -3.60 -18.31 -2.58
N VAL A 45 -3.81 -17.04 -2.25
CA VAL A 45 -3.85 -16.53 -0.88
C VAL A 45 -5.17 -15.77 -0.71
N ILE A 46 -5.83 -15.96 0.43
CA ILE A 46 -7.04 -15.27 0.81
C ILE A 46 -6.70 -14.39 2.01
N VAL A 47 -7.01 -13.11 1.90
CA VAL A 47 -6.81 -12.05 2.90
C VAL A 47 -8.11 -11.27 3.06
N THR A 48 -8.23 -10.49 4.13
CA THR A 48 -9.33 -9.53 4.23
C THR A 48 -9.15 -8.40 3.21
N PRO A 49 -10.22 -7.69 2.83
CA PRO A 49 -10.10 -6.51 1.98
C PRO A 49 -9.23 -5.41 2.60
N ASP A 50 -9.26 -5.27 3.93
CA ASP A 50 -8.51 -4.23 4.65
C ASP A 50 -7.01 -4.53 4.60
N GLU A 51 -6.59 -5.77 4.89
CA GLU A 51 -5.20 -6.22 4.73
C GLU A 51 -4.68 -6.03 3.29
N TYR A 52 -5.53 -6.32 2.29
CA TYR A 52 -5.16 -6.09 0.89
C TYR A 52 -4.92 -4.60 0.60
N ARG A 53 -5.76 -3.70 1.12
CA ARG A 53 -5.58 -2.24 0.95
C ARG A 53 -4.32 -1.76 1.67
N GLU A 54 -4.07 -2.20 2.89
CA GLU A 54 -2.86 -1.84 3.64
C GLU A 54 -1.59 -2.31 2.92
N ALA A 55 -1.57 -3.54 2.40
CA ALA A 55 -0.45 -4.04 1.63
C ALA A 55 -0.20 -3.21 0.35
N LYS A 56 -1.28 -2.73 -0.30
CA LYS A 56 -1.17 -1.84 -1.46
C LYS A 56 -0.69 -0.45 -1.10
N GLN A 57 -1.18 0.12 0.00
CA GLN A 57 -0.69 1.40 0.50
C GLN A 57 0.81 1.33 0.82
N ALA A 58 1.25 0.27 1.51
CA ALA A 58 2.66 0.08 1.84
C ALA A 58 3.55 -0.08 0.59
N GLU A 59 3.05 -0.72 -0.47
CA GLU A 59 3.74 -0.82 -1.77
C GLU A 59 3.93 0.58 -2.41
N GLU A 60 2.88 1.40 -2.41
CA GLU A 60 2.89 2.76 -2.94
C GLU A 60 3.83 3.67 -2.14
N ASP A 61 3.75 3.62 -0.80
CA ASP A 61 4.60 4.37 0.11
C ASP A 61 6.08 4.01 -0.08
N LEU A 62 6.39 2.73 -0.30
CA LEU A 62 7.76 2.28 -0.57
C LEU A 62 8.27 2.77 -1.92
N ALA A 63 7.41 2.85 -2.94
CA ALA A 63 7.76 3.44 -4.23
C ALA A 63 8.07 4.95 -4.09
N LEU A 64 7.24 5.69 -3.34
CA LEU A 64 7.45 7.10 -3.03
C LEU A 64 8.74 7.33 -2.23
N LEU A 65 8.99 6.54 -1.19
CA LEU A 65 10.23 6.60 -0.41
C LEU A 65 11.45 6.34 -1.29
N THR A 66 11.39 5.33 -2.15
CA THR A 66 12.48 5.02 -3.08
C THR A 66 12.76 6.18 -4.03
N LEU A 67 11.72 6.84 -4.54
CA LEU A 67 11.86 8.02 -5.39
C LEU A 67 12.47 9.20 -4.63
N ALA A 68 12.02 9.46 -3.40
CA ALA A 68 12.55 10.51 -2.54
C ALA A 68 14.03 10.28 -2.24
N LEU A 69 14.41 9.06 -1.86
CA LEU A 69 15.81 8.69 -1.61
C LEU A 69 16.67 8.87 -2.87
N LYS A 70 16.17 8.48 -4.05
CA LYS A 70 16.87 8.73 -5.32
C LYS A 70 17.09 10.21 -5.57
N ARG A 71 16.06 11.04 -5.37
CA ARG A 71 16.15 12.50 -5.54
C ARG A 71 17.17 13.11 -4.59
N VAL A 72 17.14 12.73 -3.31
CA VAL A 72 18.08 13.22 -2.29
C VAL A 72 19.51 12.77 -2.59
N ALA A 73 19.71 11.53 -3.03
CA ALA A 73 21.04 10.99 -3.30
C ALA A 73 21.77 11.69 -4.46
N VAL A 74 21.02 12.22 -5.43
CA VAL A 74 21.59 12.96 -6.58
C VAL A 74 21.42 14.47 -6.45
N ALA A 75 20.74 14.94 -5.41
CA ALA A 75 20.49 16.36 -5.19
C ALA A 75 21.81 17.11 -5.06
N ARG A 76 21.90 18.18 -5.84
CA ARG A 76 22.96 19.18 -5.81
C ARG A 76 22.27 20.54 -5.78
N ASP A 77 22.94 21.56 -5.28
CA ASP A 77 22.35 22.90 -5.14
C ASP A 77 21.85 23.48 -6.48
N ASP A 78 22.44 23.07 -7.61
CA ASP A 78 22.04 23.46 -8.96
C ASP A 78 20.80 22.74 -9.51
N ALA A 79 20.33 21.68 -8.84
CA ALA A 79 19.13 20.93 -9.18
C ALA A 79 17.90 21.32 -8.34
N LEU A 80 18.07 22.22 -7.37
CA LEU A 80 17.00 22.76 -6.55
C LEU A 80 16.34 23.93 -7.27
N VAL A 81 15.02 24.03 -7.15
CA VAL A 81 14.23 25.15 -7.67
C VAL A 81 13.68 25.92 -6.47
N SER A 82 13.78 27.23 -6.49
CA SER A 82 13.25 28.05 -5.40
C SER A 82 11.72 28.11 -5.48
N LEU A 83 11.07 28.34 -4.35
CA LEU A 83 9.62 28.52 -4.31
C LEU A 83 9.17 29.68 -5.23
N SER A 84 9.93 30.78 -5.26
CA SER A 84 9.63 31.93 -6.13
C SER A 84 9.66 31.58 -7.61
N ASP A 85 10.63 30.78 -8.07
CA ASP A 85 10.73 30.38 -9.47
C ASP A 85 9.54 29.49 -9.87
N VAL A 86 9.14 28.56 -8.98
CA VAL A 86 7.97 27.69 -9.20
C VAL A 86 6.67 28.51 -9.23
N MET A 87 6.52 29.48 -8.33
CA MET A 87 5.34 30.36 -8.29
C MET A 87 5.23 31.20 -9.58
N GLU A 88 6.35 31.74 -10.05
CA GLU A 88 6.39 32.49 -11.32
C GLU A 88 6.01 31.59 -12.50
N GLU A 89 6.54 30.36 -12.57
CA GLU A 89 6.23 29.39 -13.62
C GLU A 89 4.74 28.99 -13.65
N LEU A 90 4.14 28.81 -12.46
CA LEU A 90 2.74 28.44 -12.32
C LEU A 90 1.77 29.63 -12.42
N GLY A 91 2.29 30.86 -12.50
CA GLY A 91 1.49 32.09 -12.53
C GLY A 91 0.78 32.39 -11.22
N VAL A 92 1.32 31.90 -10.09
CA VAL A 92 0.75 32.06 -8.74
C VAL A 92 1.43 33.25 -8.06
N SER A 93 0.64 34.22 -7.60
CA SER A 93 1.17 35.39 -6.88
C SER A 93 1.07 35.22 -5.37
N GLN A 94 1.99 35.83 -4.62
CA GLN A 94 1.93 35.81 -3.15
C GLN A 94 0.66 36.52 -2.64
N ASP A 95 0.25 37.62 -3.26
CA ASP A 95 -0.97 38.36 -2.89
C ASP A 95 -2.23 37.50 -3.03
N GLU A 96 -2.27 36.59 -4.01
CA GLU A 96 -3.37 35.64 -4.20
C GLU A 96 -3.41 34.61 -3.05
N LEU A 97 -2.24 34.08 -2.65
CA LEU A 97 -2.13 33.15 -1.52
C LEU A 97 -2.54 33.80 -0.20
N ASP A 98 -2.12 35.04 0.03
CA ASP A 98 -2.41 35.80 1.26
C ASP A 98 -3.90 36.15 1.39
N GLN A 99 -4.64 36.14 0.28
CA GLN A 99 -6.10 36.35 0.24
C GLN A 99 -6.91 35.06 0.40
N MET A 100 -6.25 33.89 0.39
CA MET A 100 -6.94 32.62 0.60
C MET A 100 -7.37 32.49 2.06
N ASP A 101 -8.60 32.03 2.27
CA ASP A 101 -9.08 31.70 3.61
C ASP A 101 -8.22 30.58 4.23
N GLU A 102 -8.02 30.65 5.55
CA GLU A 102 -7.28 29.63 6.29
C GLU A 102 -8.00 28.28 6.17
N VAL A 103 -7.27 27.23 5.79
CA VAL A 103 -7.84 25.90 5.64
C VAL A 103 -8.09 25.29 7.02
N GLU A 104 -9.36 25.13 7.40
CA GLU A 104 -9.74 24.35 8.58
C GLU A 104 -9.56 22.85 8.27
N PHE A 105 -8.63 22.20 8.98
CA PHE A 105 -8.49 20.74 8.94
C PHE A 105 -9.35 20.11 10.05
N GLU A 106 -10.30 19.26 9.68
CA GLU A 106 -11.06 18.38 10.61
C GLU A 106 -10.24 17.18 11.10
#